data_AF-A0A1W9WAL8-F1
#
_entry.id   AF-A0A1W9WAL8-F1
#
_cell.length_a   1.000
_cell.length_b   1.000
_cell.length_c   1.000
_cell.angle_alpha   90.00
_cell.angle_beta   90.00
_cell.angle_gamma   90.00
#
_symmetry.space_group_name_H-M   'P 1'
#
loop_
_entity.id
_entity.type
_entity.pdbx_description
1 polymer ?
#
loop_
_entity_poly.entity_id
_entity_poly.type
_entity_poly.pdbx_seq_one_letter_code
_entity_poly.pdbx_strand_id
1 'polypeptide(L)'
;MSNVFPPVTFRFSNPPSMMIVSPRHKIEVQNFFSLRPKLPVGERVQIESTAEASADISALVTNVGGVGTWPTMVMYHTNLPYLLDTIAHEWTHTYLWFKPLGLRYLDSRDLRTMNETVASIVGGEVADLTLMRYYPELYPTPTPLPSDVTPTATLMISYQQEETFYQAMRRIRLHVDDLLAQGQIKEAESYMETERQILVERGYNLRKLNQAYFAFHGSYAVSEDGVATVDPIGLWLHDLRQQSDSLKDFLEQAGEMTNVEDLLESLNE
;
A
#
# COMPACT_ATOMS: atom_id res chain seq x y z
N MET A 1 -23.16 20.63 -16.27
CA MET A 1 -22.60 19.38 -15.73
C MET A 1 -21.09 19.54 -15.82
N SER A 2 -20.44 19.79 -14.69
CA SER A 2 -18.97 19.76 -14.61
C SER A 2 -18.55 18.29 -14.80
N ASN A 3 -17.90 18.00 -15.91
CA ASN A 3 -17.32 16.68 -16.12
C ASN A 3 -16.04 16.58 -15.28
N VAL A 4 -15.91 15.50 -14.50
CA VAL A 4 -14.68 15.18 -13.77
C VAL A 4 -13.55 14.96 -14.78
N PHE A 5 -12.38 15.55 -14.54
CA PHE A 5 -11.19 15.39 -15.37
C PHE A 5 -10.04 14.81 -14.54
N PRO A 6 -9.30 13.80 -15.05
CA PRO A 6 -9.62 13.04 -16.26
C PRO A 6 -10.96 12.28 -16.07
N PRO A 7 -11.71 11.95 -17.14
CA PRO A 7 -13.00 11.26 -16.98
C PRO A 7 -12.87 10.02 -16.08
N VAL A 8 -13.93 9.56 -15.43
CA VAL A 8 -13.80 8.32 -14.63
C VAL A 8 -13.90 7.14 -15.60
N THR A 9 -12.78 6.48 -15.91
CA THR A 9 -12.77 5.30 -16.79
C THR A 9 -11.81 4.25 -16.27
N PHE A 10 -12.30 3.02 -16.14
CA PHE A 10 -11.53 1.87 -15.73
C PHE A 10 -11.86 0.64 -16.58
N ARG A 11 -11.00 -0.36 -16.55
CA ARG A 11 -11.22 -1.67 -17.16
C ARG A 11 -10.77 -2.78 -16.22
N PHE A 12 -11.55 -3.86 -16.17
CA PHE A 12 -11.11 -5.08 -15.52
C PHE A 12 -10.07 -5.77 -16.39
N SER A 13 -8.88 -5.93 -15.83
CA SER A 13 -7.76 -6.57 -16.50
C SER A 13 -6.81 -7.16 -15.46
N ASN A 14 -5.85 -7.97 -15.90
CA ASN A 14 -4.79 -8.41 -15.00
C ASN A 14 -3.68 -7.35 -15.05
N PRO A 15 -3.48 -6.55 -14.00
CA PRO A 15 -2.37 -5.61 -13.98
C PRO A 15 -1.03 -6.36 -14.05
N PRO A 16 0.03 -5.70 -14.52
CA PRO A 16 1.37 -6.28 -14.50
C PRO A 16 1.74 -6.70 -13.07
N SER A 17 2.50 -7.80 -12.95
CA SER A 17 3.24 -8.04 -11.71
C SER A 17 4.35 -7.00 -11.63
N MET A 18 4.74 -6.61 -10.42
CA MET A 18 5.78 -5.62 -10.18
C MET A 18 6.97 -6.28 -9.50
N MET A 19 8.17 -6.08 -10.03
CA MET A 19 9.41 -6.37 -9.29
C MET A 19 9.84 -5.13 -8.55
N ILE A 20 9.92 -5.22 -7.23
CA ILE A 20 10.41 -4.19 -6.35
C ILE A 20 11.85 -4.51 -5.98
N VAL A 21 12.70 -3.49 -6.04
CA VAL A 21 14.12 -3.57 -5.68
C VAL A 21 14.38 -2.61 -4.53
N SER A 22 14.98 -3.13 -3.47
CA SER A 22 15.45 -2.37 -2.30
C SER A 22 16.93 -2.64 -2.10
N PRO A 23 17.73 -1.68 -1.60
CA PRO A 23 19.05 -1.98 -1.07
C PRO A 23 18.90 -2.96 0.10
N ARG A 24 19.94 -3.76 0.37
CA ARG A 24 19.92 -4.68 1.53
C ARG A 24 20.20 -3.98 2.85
N HIS A 25 20.94 -2.88 2.81
CA HIS A 25 21.38 -2.13 3.99
C HIS A 25 20.36 -1.11 4.51
N LYS A 26 19.27 -0.88 3.79
CA LYS A 26 18.20 0.04 4.19
C LYS A 26 16.91 -0.32 3.47
N ILE A 27 15.79 -0.17 4.13
CA ILE A 27 14.50 -0.42 3.48
C ILE A 27 14.02 0.85 2.77
N GLU A 28 14.18 0.85 1.46
CA GLU A 28 13.70 1.90 0.56
C GLU A 28 13.47 1.33 -0.83
N VAL A 29 12.48 1.84 -1.57
CA VAL A 29 12.32 1.45 -2.97
C VAL A 29 13.43 2.13 -3.76
N GLN A 30 14.43 1.36 -4.20
CA GLN A 30 15.48 1.83 -5.10
C GLN A 30 14.97 1.85 -6.55
N ASN A 31 14.22 0.82 -6.95
CA ASN A 31 13.63 0.71 -8.29
C ASN A 31 12.38 -0.18 -8.27
N PHE A 32 11.54 -0.05 -9.29
CA PHE A 32 10.53 -1.05 -9.63
C PHE A 32 10.46 -1.29 -11.13
N PHE A 33 10.09 -2.51 -11.51
CA PHE A 33 9.95 -2.91 -12.90
C PHE A 33 8.62 -3.61 -13.13
N SER A 34 7.88 -3.17 -14.13
CA SER A 34 6.70 -3.88 -14.58
C SER A 34 7.09 -5.17 -15.30
N LEU A 35 6.44 -6.27 -14.93
CA LEU A 35 6.62 -7.58 -15.53
C LEU A 35 5.34 -8.03 -16.22
N ARG A 36 5.42 -9.18 -16.89
CA ARG A 36 4.23 -9.86 -17.42
C ARG A 36 3.25 -10.15 -16.28
N PRO A 37 1.93 -10.01 -16.49
CA PRO A 37 0.94 -10.39 -15.49
C PRO A 37 0.93 -11.90 -15.26
N LYS A 38 0.42 -12.35 -14.11
CA LYS A 38 0.18 -13.77 -13.78
C LYS A 38 1.42 -14.67 -13.86
N LEU A 39 2.58 -14.16 -13.43
CA LEU A 39 3.79 -14.98 -13.36
C LEU A 39 3.61 -16.16 -12.39
N PRO A 40 3.90 -17.40 -12.82
CA PRO A 40 3.95 -18.55 -11.92
C PRO A 40 4.98 -18.35 -10.80
N VAL A 41 4.74 -18.94 -9.62
CA VAL A 41 5.61 -18.77 -8.44
C VAL A 41 7.08 -19.12 -8.75
N GLY A 42 7.33 -20.21 -9.50
CA GLY A 42 8.70 -20.59 -9.87
C GLY A 42 9.42 -19.54 -10.70
N GLU A 43 8.73 -18.89 -11.63
CA GLU A 43 9.30 -17.82 -12.46
C GLU A 43 9.58 -16.56 -11.62
N ARG A 44 8.70 -16.23 -10.66
CA ARG A 44 8.92 -15.12 -9.73
C ARG A 44 10.19 -15.33 -8.90
N VAL A 45 10.36 -16.54 -8.34
CA VAL A 45 11.55 -16.91 -7.56
C VAL A 45 12.82 -16.84 -8.40
N GLN A 46 12.76 -17.30 -9.66
CA GLN A 46 13.89 -17.21 -10.58
C GLN A 46 14.28 -15.76 -10.88
N ILE A 47 13.30 -14.88 -11.15
CA ILE A 47 13.54 -13.46 -11.41
C ILE A 47 14.19 -12.79 -10.19
N GLU A 48 13.63 -13.01 -9.00
CA GLU A 48 14.14 -12.44 -7.75
C GLU A 48 15.57 -12.89 -7.46
N SER A 49 15.81 -14.21 -7.46
CA SER A 49 17.15 -14.76 -7.18
C SER A 49 18.20 -14.33 -8.20
N THR A 50 17.83 -14.19 -9.48
CA THR A 50 18.73 -13.68 -10.51
C THR A 50 19.12 -12.23 -10.24
N ALA A 51 18.16 -11.39 -9.87
CA ALA A 51 18.41 -10.00 -9.52
C ALA A 51 19.32 -9.89 -8.27
N GLU A 52 18.97 -10.63 -7.20
CA GLU A 52 19.71 -10.67 -5.93
C GLU A 52 21.14 -11.25 -6.07
N ALA A 53 21.38 -12.14 -7.04
CA ALA A 53 22.72 -12.65 -7.33
C ALA A 53 23.60 -11.66 -8.11
N SER A 54 22.98 -10.73 -8.84
CA SER A 54 23.69 -9.79 -9.74
C SER A 54 24.15 -8.50 -9.06
N ALA A 55 23.57 -8.16 -7.90
CA ALA A 55 23.86 -6.95 -7.15
C ALA A 55 23.53 -7.13 -5.66
N ASP A 56 24.05 -6.27 -4.78
CA ASP A 56 23.76 -6.30 -3.35
C ASP A 56 22.38 -5.67 -3.03
N ILE A 57 21.33 -6.29 -3.57
CA ILE A 57 19.94 -5.84 -3.50
C ILE A 57 19.02 -6.93 -2.92
N SER A 58 17.85 -6.49 -2.46
CA SER A 58 16.71 -7.30 -2.06
C SER A 58 15.63 -7.13 -3.12
N ALA A 59 15.03 -8.23 -3.59
CA ALA A 59 14.02 -8.20 -4.65
C ALA A 59 12.71 -8.87 -4.24
N LEU A 60 11.58 -8.32 -4.72
CA LEU A 60 10.26 -8.90 -4.53
C LEU A 60 9.43 -8.75 -5.81
N VAL A 61 8.98 -9.85 -6.40
CA VAL A 61 7.93 -9.85 -7.41
C VAL A 61 6.58 -10.00 -6.73
N THR A 62 5.77 -8.96 -6.75
CA THR A 62 4.42 -8.90 -6.16
C THR A 62 3.35 -8.59 -7.21
N ASN A 63 2.08 -8.84 -6.88
CA ASN A 63 0.95 -8.40 -7.69
C ASN A 63 0.39 -7.11 -7.09
N VAL A 64 -0.24 -6.30 -7.92
CA VAL A 64 -0.92 -5.07 -7.50
C VAL A 64 -2.43 -5.18 -7.74
N GLY A 65 -3.23 -4.48 -6.92
CA GLY A 65 -4.69 -4.47 -7.02
C GLY A 65 -5.18 -3.70 -8.25
N GLY A 66 -4.47 -2.63 -8.62
CA GLY A 66 -4.67 -1.90 -9.85
C GLY A 66 -3.41 -1.14 -10.28
N VAL A 67 -3.55 -0.38 -11.36
CA VAL A 67 -2.54 0.57 -11.85
C VAL A 67 -3.23 1.78 -12.45
N GLY A 68 -2.85 2.98 -11.98
CA GLY A 68 -3.19 4.30 -12.50
C GLY A 68 -2.72 4.57 -13.95
N THR A 69 -3.26 3.81 -14.88
CA THR A 69 -3.15 4.03 -16.34
C THR A 69 -4.42 4.71 -16.86
N TRP A 70 -4.43 5.15 -18.11
CA TRP A 70 -5.64 5.63 -18.77
C TRP A 70 -6.07 4.70 -19.92
N PRO A 71 -7.21 3.98 -19.82
CA PRO A 71 -8.09 3.87 -18.65
C PRO A 71 -7.47 3.04 -17.52
N THR A 72 -7.91 3.28 -16.28
CA THR A 72 -7.38 2.64 -15.09
C THR A 72 -7.52 1.13 -15.16
N MET A 73 -6.45 0.40 -14.85
CA MET A 73 -6.46 -1.06 -14.84
C MET A 73 -6.75 -1.56 -13.44
N VAL A 74 -7.83 -2.31 -13.26
CA VAL A 74 -8.23 -2.83 -11.94
C VAL A 74 -8.38 -4.34 -12.01
N MET A 75 -7.82 -5.06 -11.04
CA MET A 75 -8.07 -6.48 -10.88
C MET A 75 -9.51 -6.69 -10.41
N TYR A 76 -10.24 -7.56 -11.11
CA TYR A 76 -11.60 -7.90 -10.68
C TYR A 76 -11.60 -8.54 -9.29
N HIS A 77 -12.54 -8.10 -8.45
CA HIS A 77 -12.73 -8.62 -7.10
C HIS A 77 -14.24 -8.66 -6.77
N THR A 78 -14.68 -9.60 -5.92
CA THR A 78 -16.11 -9.78 -5.58
C THR A 78 -16.57 -8.90 -4.42
N ASN A 79 -15.65 -8.44 -3.58
CA ASN A 79 -15.93 -7.43 -2.55
C ASN A 79 -16.06 -6.04 -3.22
N LEU A 80 -17.30 -5.56 -3.34
CA LEU A 80 -17.62 -4.28 -3.98
C LEU A 80 -16.99 -3.06 -3.26
N PRO A 81 -17.05 -2.93 -1.92
CA PRO A 81 -16.32 -1.87 -1.21
C PRO A 81 -14.84 -1.77 -1.61
N TYR A 82 -14.11 -2.89 -1.55
CA TYR A 82 -12.70 -2.94 -1.96
C TYR A 82 -12.51 -2.57 -3.43
N LEU A 83 -13.43 -3.00 -4.30
CA LEU A 83 -13.35 -2.72 -5.73
C LEU A 83 -13.53 -1.23 -6.02
N LEU A 84 -14.50 -0.57 -5.36
CA LEU A 84 -14.75 0.87 -5.52
C LEU A 84 -13.58 1.71 -5.00
N ASP A 85 -13.04 1.33 -3.85
CA ASP A 85 -11.83 1.93 -3.26
C ASP A 85 -10.66 1.82 -4.24
N THR A 86 -10.37 0.62 -4.73
CA THR A 86 -9.28 0.39 -5.71
C THR A 86 -9.49 1.22 -7.00
N ILE A 87 -10.72 1.30 -7.53
CA ILE A 87 -10.99 2.11 -8.72
C ILE A 87 -10.69 3.59 -8.46
N ALA A 88 -11.14 4.13 -7.34
CA ALA A 88 -10.96 5.54 -6.99
C ALA A 88 -9.51 5.88 -6.62
N HIS A 89 -8.80 5.00 -5.90
CA HIS A 89 -7.37 5.11 -5.60
C HIS A 89 -6.55 5.22 -6.89
N GLU A 90 -6.76 4.29 -7.82
CA GLU A 90 -5.98 4.23 -9.06
C GLU A 90 -6.37 5.32 -10.07
N TRP A 91 -7.64 5.77 -10.05
CA TRP A 91 -8.04 6.96 -10.79
C TRP A 91 -7.36 8.22 -10.23
N THR A 92 -7.19 8.31 -8.91
CA THR A 92 -6.51 9.44 -8.25
C THR A 92 -5.07 9.56 -8.72
N HIS A 93 -4.35 8.45 -8.87
CA HIS A 93 -3.03 8.44 -9.50
C HIS A 93 -3.04 9.02 -10.93
N THR A 94 -4.09 8.71 -11.69
CA THR A 94 -4.26 9.24 -13.05
C THR A 94 -4.57 10.74 -13.06
N TYR A 95 -5.30 11.24 -12.06
CA TYR A 95 -5.49 12.67 -11.84
C TYR A 95 -4.17 13.36 -11.44
N LEU A 96 -3.46 12.81 -10.46
CA LEU A 96 -2.21 13.36 -9.95
C LEU A 96 -1.09 13.39 -10.99
N TRP A 97 -1.16 12.54 -12.03
CA TRP A 97 -0.26 12.63 -13.19
C TRP A 97 -0.23 14.02 -13.84
N PHE A 98 -1.32 14.78 -13.75
CA PHE A 98 -1.42 16.15 -14.28
C PHE A 98 -1.05 17.22 -13.24
N LYS A 99 -0.58 16.81 -12.06
CA LYS A 99 -0.34 17.66 -10.90
C LYS A 99 1.12 17.59 -10.44
N PRO A 100 1.66 18.64 -9.81
CA PRO A 100 3.04 18.63 -9.29
C PRO A 100 3.37 17.41 -8.43
N LEU A 101 2.48 17.02 -7.51
CA LEU A 101 2.70 15.87 -6.62
C LEU A 101 2.86 14.55 -7.37
N GLY A 102 2.11 14.33 -8.47
CA GLY A 102 2.26 13.11 -9.27
C GLY A 102 3.44 13.13 -10.22
N LEU A 103 3.77 14.29 -10.80
CA LEU A 103 4.97 14.44 -11.62
C LEU A 103 6.26 14.15 -10.84
N ARG A 104 6.23 14.38 -9.52
CA ARG A 104 7.35 14.17 -8.59
C ARG A 104 7.26 12.88 -7.78
N TYR A 105 6.38 11.95 -8.16
CA TYR A 105 6.16 10.69 -7.44
C TYR A 105 7.45 9.89 -7.18
N LEU A 106 8.44 9.98 -8.08
CA LEU A 106 9.72 9.28 -7.98
C LEU A 106 10.85 10.14 -7.41
N ASP A 107 10.62 11.42 -7.12
CA ASP A 107 11.66 12.35 -6.66
C ASP A 107 12.15 11.99 -5.24
N SER A 108 11.24 11.57 -4.35
CA SER A 108 11.58 11.17 -2.98
C SER A 108 10.62 10.13 -2.39
N ARG A 109 11.06 9.47 -1.31
CA ARG A 109 10.21 8.56 -0.52
C ARG A 109 9.00 9.30 0.04
N ASP A 110 9.21 10.52 0.52
CA ASP A 110 8.19 11.30 1.22
C ASP A 110 7.09 11.76 0.24
N LEU A 111 7.47 12.20 -0.96
CA LEU A 111 6.51 12.56 -2.01
C LEU A 111 5.70 11.36 -2.51
N ARG A 112 6.34 10.19 -2.60
CA ARG A 112 5.62 8.94 -2.88
C ARG A 112 4.63 8.62 -1.76
N THR A 113 5.04 8.73 -0.50
CA THR A 113 4.15 8.52 0.67
C THR A 113 2.98 9.49 0.63
N MET A 114 3.23 10.77 0.32
CA MET A 114 2.17 11.78 0.18
C MET A 114 1.18 11.39 -0.92
N ASN A 115 1.69 11.04 -2.10
CA ASN A 115 0.87 10.68 -3.26
C ASN A 115 -0.01 9.45 -2.99
N GLU A 116 0.57 8.36 -2.46
CA GLU A 116 -0.20 7.15 -2.10
C GLU A 116 -1.25 7.43 -1.01
N THR A 117 -0.91 8.26 -0.01
CA THR A 117 -1.85 8.62 1.06
C THR A 117 -3.02 9.44 0.52
N VAL A 118 -2.76 10.41 -0.37
CA VAL A 118 -3.84 11.16 -1.06
C VAL A 118 -4.74 10.20 -1.83
N ALA A 119 -4.16 9.26 -2.59
CA ALA A 119 -4.92 8.25 -3.32
C ALA A 119 -5.77 7.36 -2.41
N SER A 120 -5.25 6.95 -1.23
CA SER A 120 -5.98 6.15 -0.26
C SER A 120 -7.13 6.92 0.41
N ILE A 121 -6.93 8.20 0.75
CA ILE A 121 -7.99 9.05 1.32
C ILE A 121 -9.12 9.22 0.30
N VAL A 122 -8.79 9.55 -0.95
CA VAL A 122 -9.79 9.69 -2.02
C VAL A 122 -10.48 8.36 -2.32
N GLY A 123 -9.72 7.27 -2.35
CA GLY A 123 -10.22 5.90 -2.55
C GLY A 123 -11.32 5.55 -1.54
N GLY A 124 -11.00 5.66 -0.25
CA GLY A 124 -11.92 5.36 0.83
C GLY A 124 -13.17 6.24 0.84
N GLU A 125 -13.01 7.57 0.75
CA GLU A 125 -14.16 8.48 0.77
C GLU A 125 -15.08 8.29 -0.45
N VAL A 126 -14.52 8.13 -1.65
CA VAL A 126 -15.34 7.92 -2.85
C VAL A 126 -16.04 6.57 -2.80
N ALA A 127 -15.39 5.53 -2.32
CA ALA A 127 -16.01 4.22 -2.12
C ALA A 127 -17.20 4.32 -1.16
N ASP A 128 -17.00 4.95 0.00
CA ASP A 128 -18.04 5.13 1.00
C ASP A 128 -19.23 5.93 0.47
N LEU A 129 -18.97 7.09 -0.13
CA LEU A 129 -20.03 7.94 -0.71
C LEU A 129 -20.79 7.21 -1.83
N THR A 130 -20.10 6.39 -2.62
CA THR A 130 -20.72 5.60 -3.70
C THR A 130 -21.60 4.49 -3.12
N LEU A 131 -21.12 3.77 -2.13
CA LEU A 131 -21.89 2.73 -1.43
C LEU A 131 -23.12 3.34 -0.74
N MET A 132 -22.95 4.40 0.07
CA MET A 132 -24.06 5.09 0.73
C MET A 132 -25.16 5.50 -0.26
N ARG A 133 -24.76 5.97 -1.45
CA ARG A 133 -25.68 6.53 -2.44
C ARG A 133 -26.39 5.48 -3.28
N TYR A 134 -25.68 4.43 -3.69
CA TYR A 134 -26.16 3.49 -4.70
C TYR A 134 -26.38 2.07 -4.17
N TYR A 135 -25.72 1.72 -3.07
CA TYR A 135 -25.77 0.41 -2.43
C TYR A 135 -25.89 0.53 -0.90
N PRO A 136 -26.85 1.32 -0.37
CA PRO A 136 -26.96 1.56 1.07
C PRO A 136 -27.15 0.27 1.88
N GLU A 137 -27.65 -0.81 1.26
CA GLU A 137 -27.76 -2.14 1.84
C GLU A 137 -26.42 -2.86 2.04
N LEU A 138 -25.36 -2.42 1.35
CA LEU A 138 -23.99 -2.91 1.47
C LEU A 138 -23.09 -1.97 2.29
N TYR A 139 -23.55 -0.75 2.59
CA TYR A 139 -22.86 0.21 3.46
C TYR A 139 -22.96 -0.25 4.92
N PRO A 140 -21.89 -0.17 5.73
CA PRO A 140 -21.53 -1.27 6.63
C PRO A 140 -22.61 -1.64 7.66
N THR A 141 -23.00 -2.92 7.61
CA THR A 141 -22.86 -3.78 8.80
C THR A 141 -21.45 -4.38 8.71
N PRO A 142 -20.60 -4.25 9.75
CA PRO A 142 -19.19 -4.67 9.67
C PRO A 142 -19.09 -6.13 9.23
N THR A 143 -18.56 -6.35 8.03
CA THR A 143 -18.27 -7.69 7.51
C THR A 143 -16.76 -7.92 7.60
N PRO A 144 -16.31 -9.03 8.20
CA PRO A 144 -14.89 -9.31 8.39
C PRO A 144 -14.14 -9.40 7.06
N LEU A 145 -12.84 -9.12 7.13
CA LEU A 145 -11.88 -9.11 6.02
C LEU A 145 -12.05 -10.34 5.08
N PRO A 146 -11.85 -10.17 3.76
CA PRO A 146 -12.07 -11.23 2.77
C PRO A 146 -11.29 -12.52 3.06
N SER A 147 -12.07 -13.59 3.21
CA SER A 147 -11.64 -14.98 3.27
C SER A 147 -11.12 -15.47 1.91
N ASP A 148 -9.87 -15.15 1.57
CA ASP A 148 -9.07 -15.99 0.66
C ASP A 148 -8.17 -16.98 1.43
N VAL A 149 -8.53 -17.19 2.70
CA VAL A 149 -8.17 -18.40 3.46
C VAL A 149 -9.43 -19.25 3.48
N THR A 150 -9.48 -20.34 2.71
CA THR A 150 -10.50 -21.38 2.92
C THR A 150 -10.39 -21.88 4.35
N PRO A 151 -11.38 -21.65 5.23
CA PRO A 151 -11.32 -22.09 6.61
C PRO A 151 -11.87 -23.52 6.67
N THR A 152 -10.98 -24.50 6.83
CA THR A 152 -11.40 -25.81 7.32
C THR A 152 -11.68 -25.64 8.81
N ALA A 153 -12.96 -25.51 9.15
CA ALA A 153 -13.42 -25.39 10.53
C ALA A 153 -13.01 -26.61 11.36
N THR A 154 -12.13 -26.45 12.35
CA THR A 154 -12.25 -27.07 13.68
C THR A 154 -11.33 -26.36 14.69
N LEU A 155 -11.87 -26.13 15.88
CA LEU A 155 -11.25 -25.74 17.16
C LEU A 155 -11.18 -24.25 17.53
N MET A 156 -12.29 -23.82 18.12
CA MET A 156 -12.34 -22.85 19.21
C MET A 156 -11.43 -23.30 20.37
N ILE A 157 -10.34 -22.57 20.69
CA ILE A 157 -9.71 -22.58 22.03
C ILE A 157 -9.07 -21.19 22.33
N SER A 158 -9.51 -20.58 23.45
CA SER A 158 -8.93 -19.49 24.26
C SER A 158 -8.29 -18.25 23.61
N TYR A 159 -8.96 -17.09 23.71
CA TYR A 159 -8.34 -15.77 23.47
C TYR A 159 -7.41 -15.37 24.65
N GLN A 160 -6.15 -15.79 24.60
CA GLN A 160 -5.09 -14.80 24.80
C GLN A 160 -5.17 -13.87 23.59
N GLN A 161 -5.14 -12.55 23.77
CA GLN A 161 -5.27 -11.60 22.67
C GLN A 161 -4.07 -11.76 21.73
N GLU A 162 -4.22 -12.58 20.68
CA GLU A 162 -3.18 -12.85 19.70
C GLU A 162 -2.81 -11.53 18.99
N GLU A 163 -1.51 -11.31 18.81
CA GLU A 163 -0.97 -10.16 18.05
C GLU A 163 -1.58 -10.14 16.64
N THR A 164 -2.18 -9.02 16.25
CA THR A 164 -2.73 -8.85 14.89
C THR A 164 -1.61 -8.83 13.85
N PHE A 165 -1.94 -9.16 12.60
CA PHE A 165 -0.98 -9.09 11.48
C PHE A 165 -0.24 -7.75 11.41
N TYR A 166 -0.98 -6.63 11.50
CA TYR A 166 -0.39 -5.30 11.38
C TYR A 166 0.56 -4.97 12.54
N GLN A 167 0.21 -5.38 13.76
CA GLN A 167 1.09 -5.23 14.93
C GLN A 167 2.37 -6.04 14.75
N ALA A 168 2.27 -7.28 14.25
CA ALA A 168 3.44 -8.10 13.94
C ALA A 168 4.31 -7.44 12.87
N MET A 169 3.74 -7.01 11.74
CA MET A 169 4.48 -6.36 10.66
C MET A 169 5.17 -5.06 11.11
N ARG A 170 4.52 -4.28 11.98
CA ARG A 170 5.12 -3.10 12.64
C ARG A 170 6.34 -3.46 13.46
N ARG A 171 6.17 -4.41 14.38
CA ARG A 171 7.24 -4.87 15.28
C ARG A 171 8.43 -5.38 14.49
N ILE A 172 8.16 -6.23 13.48
CA ILE A 172 9.19 -6.76 12.59
C ILE A 172 9.90 -5.62 11.88
N ARG A 173 9.17 -4.66 11.32
CA ARG A 173 9.74 -3.51 10.62
C ARG A 173 10.68 -2.70 11.51
N LEU A 174 10.25 -2.34 12.71
CA LEU A 174 11.04 -1.54 13.64
C LEU A 174 12.33 -2.26 14.07
N HIS A 175 12.24 -3.56 14.32
CA HIS A 175 13.42 -4.34 14.68
C HIS A 175 14.40 -4.48 13.50
N VAL A 176 13.88 -4.68 12.29
CA VAL A 176 14.71 -4.72 11.08
C VAL A 176 15.41 -3.38 10.85
N ASP A 177 14.73 -2.25 11.02
CA ASP A 177 15.37 -0.92 10.91
C ASP A 177 16.53 -0.76 11.89
N ASP A 178 16.37 -1.22 13.14
CA ASP A 178 17.43 -1.19 14.16
C ASP A 178 18.64 -2.05 13.76
N LEU A 179 18.40 -3.29 13.34
CA LEU A 179 19.46 -4.19 12.86
C LEU A 179 20.20 -3.61 11.63
N LEU A 180 19.46 -3.00 10.70
CA LEU A 180 20.05 -2.37 9.52
C LEU A 180 20.87 -1.12 9.88
N ALA A 181 20.41 -0.31 10.84
CA ALA A 181 21.16 0.83 11.35
C ALA A 181 22.49 0.42 12.01
N GLN A 182 22.54 -0.78 12.60
CA GLN A 182 23.75 -1.38 13.16
C GLN A 182 24.61 -2.12 12.11
N GLY A 183 24.20 -2.15 10.84
CA GLY A 183 24.90 -2.84 9.75
C GLY A 183 24.73 -4.38 9.77
N GLN A 184 23.81 -4.91 10.58
CA GLN A 184 23.56 -6.34 10.77
C GLN A 184 22.60 -6.90 9.69
N ILE A 185 22.97 -6.76 8.42
CA ILE A 185 22.11 -7.12 7.26
C ILE A 185 21.67 -8.59 7.30
N LYS A 186 22.60 -9.51 7.51
CA LYS A 186 22.30 -10.96 7.53
C LYS A 186 21.37 -11.35 8.68
N GLU A 187 21.51 -10.67 9.82
CA GLU A 187 20.67 -10.91 11.00
C GLU A 187 19.26 -10.39 10.76
N ALA A 188 19.12 -9.20 10.18
CA ALA A 188 17.84 -8.67 9.75
C ALA A 188 17.11 -9.61 8.78
N GLU A 189 17.81 -10.17 7.80
CA GLU A 189 17.23 -11.12 6.83
C GLU A 189 16.83 -12.45 7.47
N SER A 190 17.69 -13.00 8.33
CA SER A 190 17.36 -14.21 9.07
C SER A 190 16.15 -14.00 9.98
N TYR A 191 16.09 -12.86 10.65
CA TYR A 191 14.98 -12.48 11.52
C TYR A 191 13.67 -12.38 10.73
N MET A 192 13.67 -11.68 9.59
CA MET A 192 12.49 -11.59 8.72
C MET A 192 12.02 -12.95 8.24
N GLU A 193 12.91 -13.87 7.86
CA GLU A 193 12.51 -15.21 7.44
C GLU A 193 11.91 -16.02 8.59
N THR A 194 12.48 -15.93 9.80
CA THR A 194 11.90 -16.56 11.00
C THR A 194 10.49 -16.04 11.28
N GLU A 195 10.30 -14.72 11.27
CA GLU A 195 8.99 -14.11 11.51
C GLU A 195 7.98 -14.43 10.40
N ARG A 196 8.44 -14.51 9.14
CA ARG A 196 7.61 -14.95 8.03
C ARG A 196 7.09 -16.37 8.25
N GLN A 197 7.93 -17.30 8.71
CA GLN A 197 7.52 -18.67 9.02
C GLN A 197 6.47 -18.69 10.12
N ILE A 198 6.66 -17.93 11.20
CA ILE A 198 5.68 -17.78 12.29
C ILE A 198 4.34 -17.26 11.74
N LEU A 199 4.36 -16.24 10.88
CA LEU A 199 3.13 -15.70 10.29
C LEU A 199 2.43 -16.71 9.37
N VAL A 200 3.19 -17.51 8.61
CA VAL A 200 2.63 -18.59 7.80
C VAL A 200 2.01 -19.69 8.66
N GLU A 201 2.64 -20.06 9.77
CA GLU A 201 2.08 -21.01 10.74
C GLU A 201 0.78 -20.50 11.37
N ARG A 202 0.65 -19.18 11.54
CA ARG A 202 -0.59 -18.51 11.96
C ARG A 202 -1.64 -18.36 10.85
N GLY A 203 -1.36 -18.86 9.64
CA GLY A 203 -2.30 -18.87 8.52
C GLY A 203 -2.20 -17.68 7.57
N TYR A 204 -1.21 -16.78 7.72
CA TYR A 204 -0.98 -15.70 6.79
C TYR A 204 -0.19 -16.17 5.57
N ASN A 205 -0.72 -15.94 4.36
CA ASN A 205 -0.04 -16.37 3.14
C ASN A 205 1.06 -15.38 2.70
N LEU A 206 2.24 -15.51 3.32
CA LEU A 206 3.42 -14.70 3.02
C LEU A 206 4.49 -15.52 2.31
N ARG A 207 4.62 -15.32 0.99
CA ARG A 207 5.63 -16.01 0.17
C ARG A 207 7.06 -15.58 0.51
N LYS A 208 7.28 -14.27 0.72
CA LYS A 208 8.60 -13.69 0.95
C LYS A 208 8.45 -12.46 1.84
N LEU A 209 9.33 -12.33 2.84
CA LEU A 209 9.42 -11.16 3.71
C LEU A 209 10.88 -10.70 3.71
N ASN A 210 11.13 -9.54 3.13
CA ASN A 210 12.46 -8.96 2.99
C ASN A 210 12.36 -7.42 2.94
N GLN A 211 13.49 -6.75 2.74
CA GLN A 211 13.54 -5.30 2.61
C GLN A 211 12.65 -4.81 1.46
N ALA A 212 12.66 -5.46 0.29
CA ALA A 212 11.78 -5.08 -0.83
C ALA A 212 10.29 -5.19 -0.50
N TYR A 213 9.88 -6.19 0.30
CA TYR A 213 8.52 -6.29 0.82
C TYR A 213 8.14 -5.08 1.67
N PHE A 214 8.97 -4.75 2.66
CA PHE A 214 8.72 -3.60 3.53
C PHE A 214 8.87 -2.26 2.81
N ALA A 215 9.67 -2.18 1.75
CA ALA A 215 9.81 -1.00 0.92
C ALA A 215 8.53 -0.72 0.13
N PHE A 216 7.88 -1.78 -0.38
CA PHE A 216 6.67 -1.67 -1.18
C PHE A 216 5.41 -1.48 -0.33
N HIS A 217 5.24 -2.29 0.71
CA HIS A 217 4.04 -2.26 1.57
C HIS A 217 4.16 -1.26 2.74
N GLY A 218 5.04 -0.26 2.60
CA GLY A 218 5.75 0.46 3.67
C GLY A 218 4.99 1.43 4.58
N SER A 219 3.78 1.09 5.03
CA SER A 219 3.03 1.88 6.03
C SER A 219 2.53 0.96 7.16
N TYR A 220 3.44 0.58 8.07
CA TYR A 220 3.11 -0.32 9.18
C TYR A 220 3.36 0.27 10.60
N ALA A 221 2.98 1.48 11.03
CA ALA A 221 2.96 1.83 12.49
C ALA A 221 1.75 2.49 13.24
N VAL A 222 1.04 1.72 14.04
CA VAL A 222 -0.25 2.05 14.70
C VAL A 222 -0.46 3.52 15.22
N SER A 223 -1.53 4.23 14.80
CA SER A 223 -2.16 5.42 15.37
C SER A 223 -3.12 5.01 16.48
N GLU A 224 -3.68 5.96 17.25
CA GLU A 224 -4.44 5.72 18.48
C GLU A 224 -5.65 4.75 18.34
N ASP A 225 -6.11 4.45 17.12
CA ASP A 225 -7.16 3.45 16.78
C ASP A 225 -6.64 2.07 16.33
N GLY A 226 -5.32 1.83 16.29
CA GLY A 226 -4.75 0.57 15.78
C GLY A 226 -4.14 0.63 14.37
N VAL A 227 -3.98 1.83 13.75
CA VAL A 227 -3.72 1.97 12.29
C VAL A 227 -2.29 2.36 11.91
N ALA A 228 -1.66 1.65 10.98
CA ALA A 228 -0.22 1.60 10.94
C ALA A 228 0.55 2.71 10.11
N THR A 229 1.27 3.70 10.67
CA THR A 229 2.34 4.61 10.14
C THR A 229 3.71 4.74 10.93
N VAL A 230 4.90 4.49 10.31
CA VAL A 230 6.24 4.86 10.91
C VAL A 230 6.65 6.29 10.53
N ASP A 231 5.80 6.97 9.76
CA ASP A 231 6.06 8.20 9.03
C ASP A 231 4.89 9.19 9.27
N PRO A 232 5.14 10.40 9.81
CA PRO A 232 4.08 11.32 10.23
C PRO A 232 3.28 11.93 9.06
N ILE A 233 3.79 11.82 7.82
CA ILE A 233 3.15 12.36 6.61
C ILE A 233 1.69 11.90 6.48
N GLY A 234 1.40 10.65 6.82
CA GLY A 234 0.05 10.12 6.72
C GLY A 234 -0.94 10.85 7.63
N LEU A 235 -0.53 11.14 8.87
CA LEU A 235 -1.34 11.88 9.84
C LEU A 235 -1.57 13.32 9.37
N TRP A 236 -0.51 13.97 8.90
CA TRP A 236 -0.59 15.33 8.36
C TRP A 236 -1.53 15.46 7.16
N LEU A 237 -1.58 14.46 6.27
CA LEU A 237 -2.54 14.47 5.16
C LEU A 237 -3.98 14.21 5.61
N HIS A 238 -4.19 13.41 6.67
CA HIS A 238 -5.50 13.29 7.29
C HIS A 238 -5.94 14.61 7.94
N ASP A 239 -5.04 15.30 8.63
CA ASP A 239 -5.31 16.63 9.19
C ASP A 239 -5.67 17.63 8.09
N LEU A 240 -4.91 17.66 6.99
CA LEU A 240 -5.20 18.48 5.82
C LEU A 240 -6.59 18.17 5.26
N ARG A 241 -6.93 16.88 5.14
CA ARG A 241 -8.26 16.46 4.68
C ARG A 241 -9.35 16.95 5.62
N GLN A 242 -9.17 16.90 6.94
CA GLN A 242 -10.14 17.36 7.92
C GLN A 242 -10.34 18.89 7.89
N GLN A 243 -9.29 19.65 7.57
CA GLN A 243 -9.34 21.11 7.42
C GLN A 243 -9.94 21.56 6.08
N SER A 244 -10.01 20.66 5.09
CA SER A 244 -10.54 20.97 3.75
C SER A 244 -12.06 20.98 3.69
N ASP A 245 -12.65 22.02 3.09
CA ASP A 245 -14.10 22.18 2.91
C ASP A 245 -14.76 21.02 2.13
N SER A 246 -14.04 20.43 1.19
CA SER A 246 -14.51 19.28 0.41
C SER A 246 -13.35 18.37 -0.02
N LEU A 247 -13.69 17.15 -0.44
CA LEU A 247 -12.71 16.23 -1.03
C LEU A 247 -12.04 16.81 -2.28
N LYS A 248 -12.76 17.66 -3.03
CA LYS A 248 -12.21 18.36 -4.19
C LYS A 248 -11.13 19.36 -3.77
N ASP A 249 -11.41 20.16 -2.74
CA ASP A 249 -10.47 21.18 -2.27
C ASP A 249 -9.21 20.53 -1.69
N PHE A 250 -9.38 19.44 -0.91
CA PHE A 250 -8.26 18.61 -0.46
C PHE A 250 -7.41 18.09 -1.63
N LEU A 251 -8.03 17.47 -2.63
CA LEU A 251 -7.33 16.86 -3.75
C LEU A 251 -6.64 17.89 -4.65
N GLU A 252 -7.25 19.06 -4.83
CA GLU A 252 -6.64 20.19 -5.56
C GLU A 252 -5.45 20.75 -4.79
N GLN A 253 -5.57 20.99 -3.48
CA GLN A 253 -4.49 21.51 -2.64
C GLN A 253 -3.31 20.53 -2.53
N ALA A 254 -3.58 19.28 -2.16
CA ALA A 254 -2.55 18.26 -2.03
C ALA A 254 -1.84 17.99 -3.36
N GLY A 255 -2.57 18.04 -4.49
CA GLY A 255 -2.00 17.85 -5.81
C GLY A 255 -0.91 18.86 -6.19
N GLU A 256 -1.01 20.11 -5.71
CA GLU A 256 -0.04 21.16 -6.03
C GLU A 256 1.26 21.08 -5.21
N MET A 257 1.32 20.23 -4.18
CA MET A 257 2.49 20.08 -3.32
C MET A 257 3.68 19.45 -4.05
N THR A 258 4.87 19.98 -3.78
CA THR A 258 6.14 19.59 -4.41
C THR A 258 7.18 19.07 -3.43
N ASN A 259 6.95 19.23 -2.13
CA ASN A 259 7.79 18.79 -1.03
C ASN A 259 6.93 18.62 0.24
N VAL A 260 7.53 18.16 1.34
CA VAL A 260 6.81 17.95 2.62
C VAL A 260 6.55 19.27 3.33
N GLU A 261 7.41 20.26 3.13
CA GLU A 261 7.27 21.59 3.72
C GLU A 261 5.97 22.27 3.24
N ASP A 262 5.58 22.12 1.97
CA ASP A 262 4.31 22.61 1.43
C ASP A 262 3.10 22.07 2.23
N LEU A 263 3.15 20.81 2.66
CA LEU A 263 2.13 20.20 3.53
C LEU A 263 2.14 20.80 4.93
N LEU A 264 3.33 20.96 5.52
CA LEU A 264 3.45 21.55 6.86
C LEU A 264 3.01 23.01 6.88
N GLU A 265 3.31 23.79 5.85
CA GLU A 265 2.85 25.18 5.71
C GLU A 265 1.31 25.22 5.65
N SER A 266 0.69 24.36 4.84
CA SER A 266 -0.78 24.31 4.70
C SER A 266 -1.54 23.96 5.99
N LEU A 267 -0.90 23.28 6.95
CA LEU A 267 -1.51 22.93 8.24
C LEU A 267 -1.40 24.04 9.29
N ASN A 268 -0.59 25.07 9.02
CA ASN A 268 -0.35 26.20 9.94
C ASN A 268 -1.13 27.46 9.56
N GLU A 269 -1.97 27.41 8.52
CA GLU A 269 -2.86 28.49 8.08
C GLU A 269 -4.23 28.44 8.77
#